data_AF-A0A3Q2UH19-F1
#
_entry.id   AF-A0A3Q2UH19-F1
#
_cell.length_a   1.000
_cell.length_b   1.000
_cell.length_c   1.000
_cell.angle_alpha   90.00
_cell.angle_beta   90.00
_cell.angle_gamma   90.00
#
_symmetry.space_group_name_H-M   'P 1'
#
loop_
_entity.id
_entity.type
_entity.pdbx_description
1 polymer ?
#
loop_
_entity_poly.entity_id
_entity_poly.type
_entity_poly.pdbx_seq_one_letter_code
_entity_poly.pdbx_strand_id
1 'polypeptide(L)'
;MYSRWRYAPQNCLRFHITEKRRRKKKQATFRSQATTRSFQPCLRQHGTMPDGGKLIFFLLIFGSSFQKGPAALIQTQQTVLAAVGEDAPLSCLLLETKDVQQVTWQKVLGNKERNIGSYSEYFGQTVNPDFKDKVQFTEAGLQKTSILIRDVTEQDEGCYLCLFNTFPAGALKAGTCLKVYELHGPVLNVCRSSSPAGSDVSCSATGRPAPTVTLTAPQQNLSLSLYNTTRVSNSNGTVTVTTTALLSASSSTQVGCSVSVLSAAPRELLLTVPGPSERSDHGLDERSGSSGRDRRALIISVMVFFIGIGIFILKKTSQKAGQIISVG
;
A
#
# COMPACT_ATOMS: atom_id res chain seq x y z
N MET A 1 -11.80 5.14 -12.83
CA MET A 1 -11.11 3.97 -12.27
C MET A 1 -12.22 2.93 -12.11
N TYR A 2 -12.32 1.95 -13.02
CA TYR A 2 -13.45 1.02 -13.07
C TYR A 2 -12.95 -0.38 -12.73
N SER A 3 -13.44 -0.95 -11.63
CA SER A 3 -13.31 -2.36 -11.27
C SER A 3 -14.20 -3.21 -12.20
N ARG A 4 -13.65 -4.30 -12.74
CA ARG A 4 -14.34 -5.20 -13.66
C ARG A 4 -14.90 -6.41 -12.89
N TRP A 5 -16.21 -6.58 -12.92
CA TRP A 5 -16.92 -7.70 -12.31
C TRP A 5 -16.67 -9.00 -13.09
N ARG A 6 -16.24 -10.07 -12.42
CA ARG A 6 -16.39 -11.46 -12.91
C ARG A 6 -17.01 -12.28 -11.79
N TYR A 7 -18.20 -12.82 -12.05
CA TYR A 7 -18.97 -13.64 -11.11
C TYR A 7 -18.31 -15.03 -10.95
N ALA A 8 -18.04 -15.40 -9.71
CA ALA A 8 -17.70 -16.76 -9.24
C ALA A 8 -18.71 -17.12 -8.13
N PRO A 9 -18.89 -18.41 -7.75
CA PRO A 9 -20.11 -18.91 -7.15
C PRO A 9 -20.43 -18.18 -5.82
N GLN A 10 -21.64 -17.62 -5.80
CA GLN A 10 -22.39 -17.03 -4.68
C GLN A 10 -21.56 -16.41 -3.54
N ASN A 11 -21.48 -15.08 -3.56
CA ASN A 11 -21.11 -14.17 -2.46
C ASN A 11 -19.62 -13.85 -2.20
N CYS A 12 -18.70 -14.33 -3.03
CA CYS A 12 -17.28 -13.95 -2.95
C CYS A 12 -16.87 -12.91 -4.00
N LEU A 13 -16.19 -11.84 -3.58
CA LEU A 13 -15.61 -10.80 -4.43
C LEU A 13 -14.08 -10.83 -4.33
N ARG A 14 -13.39 -10.75 -5.46
CA ARG A 14 -11.93 -10.77 -5.56
C ARG A 14 -11.40 -9.44 -6.06
N PHE A 15 -10.48 -8.85 -5.31
CA PHE A 15 -9.86 -7.55 -5.56
C PHE A 15 -8.35 -7.71 -5.69
N HIS A 16 -7.75 -6.91 -6.57
CA HIS A 16 -6.31 -6.90 -6.82
C HIS A 16 -5.90 -5.52 -7.34
N ILE A 17 -4.62 -5.20 -7.21
CA ILE A 17 -4.05 -3.98 -7.79
C ILE A 17 -3.99 -4.15 -9.32
N THR A 18 -4.62 -3.23 -10.06
CA THR A 18 -4.47 -3.16 -11.53
C THR A 18 -3.36 -2.18 -11.87
N GLU A 19 -2.20 -2.70 -12.23
CA GLU A 19 -1.04 -1.89 -12.60
C GLU A 19 -1.27 -1.32 -14.03
N LYS A 20 -1.67 -0.04 -14.13
CA LYS A 20 -1.70 0.64 -15.44
C LYS A 20 -0.26 0.85 -15.90
N ARG A 21 0.22 0.05 -16.85
CA ARG A 21 1.45 0.34 -17.62
C ARG A 21 1.29 1.65 -18.39
N ARG A 22 1.57 2.79 -17.75
CA ARG A 22 1.85 4.04 -18.46
C ARG A 22 3.23 3.88 -19.10
N ARG A 23 3.28 3.77 -20.43
CA ARG A 23 4.49 4.09 -21.20
C ARG A 23 4.89 5.52 -20.82
N LYS A 24 5.83 5.70 -19.90
CA LYS A 24 6.39 7.01 -19.56
C LYS A 24 7.20 7.51 -20.77
N LYS A 25 6.58 8.36 -21.59
CA LYS A 25 7.32 9.26 -22.48
C LYS A 25 8.13 10.21 -21.57
N LYS A 26 9.45 10.23 -21.76
CA LYS A 26 10.40 11.10 -21.07
C LYS A 26 9.99 12.58 -21.22
N GLN A 27 9.89 13.30 -20.10
CA GLN A 27 10.40 14.67 -19.94
C GLN A 27 10.17 15.11 -18.49
N ALA A 28 11.26 15.25 -17.74
CA ALA A 28 11.29 16.07 -16.55
C ALA A 28 12.69 16.67 -16.43
N THR A 29 12.80 17.87 -16.96
CA THR A 29 13.90 18.82 -16.76
C THR A 29 13.98 19.11 -15.26
N PHE A 30 15.04 18.66 -14.58
CA PHE A 30 15.24 18.98 -13.17
C PHE A 30 16.15 20.21 -13.06
N ARG A 31 15.56 21.32 -12.63
CA ARG A 31 16.24 22.59 -12.35
C ARG A 31 16.75 22.52 -10.90
N SER A 32 18.07 22.54 -10.76
CA SER A 32 18.77 22.66 -9.47
C SER A 32 18.44 24.00 -8.81
N GLN A 33 17.96 23.98 -7.56
CA GLN A 33 18.15 25.07 -6.61
C GLN A 33 18.58 24.48 -5.26
N ALA A 34 19.83 24.77 -4.90
CA ALA A 34 20.40 24.51 -3.59
C ALA A 34 19.81 25.49 -2.56
N THR A 35 19.43 24.99 -1.39
CA THR A 35 19.24 25.84 -0.21
C THR A 35 19.77 25.09 1.00
N THR A 36 20.95 25.53 1.43
CA THR A 36 21.63 25.12 2.65
C THR A 36 20.78 25.50 3.85
N ARG A 37 20.34 24.52 4.65
CA ARG A 37 19.86 24.76 6.01
C ARG A 37 20.68 23.94 6.99
N SER A 38 21.47 24.69 7.76
CA SER A 38 22.16 24.30 8.98
C SER A 38 21.21 23.55 9.92
N PHE A 39 21.61 22.34 10.31
CA PHE A 39 21.00 21.58 11.39
C PHE A 39 21.88 21.69 12.62
N GLN A 40 21.40 22.42 13.62
CA GLN A 40 21.98 22.51 14.96
C GLN A 40 21.18 21.59 15.89
N PRO A 41 21.81 20.69 16.65
CA PRO A 41 21.08 19.81 17.56
C PRO A 41 20.64 20.54 18.84
N CYS A 42 19.39 20.33 19.23
CA CYS A 42 18.80 20.81 20.48
C CYS A 42 19.43 20.11 21.70
N LEU A 43 20.04 20.89 22.59
CA LEU A 43 20.42 20.46 23.95
C LEU A 43 19.22 20.63 24.88
N ARG A 44 18.83 19.53 25.54
CA ARG A 44 17.79 19.50 26.59
C ARG A 44 18.44 19.89 27.91
N GLN A 45 18.08 21.04 28.46
CA GLN A 45 18.46 21.47 29.81
C GLN A 45 17.39 20.99 30.82
N HIS A 46 17.81 20.40 31.93
CA HIS A 46 17.03 20.33 33.18
C HIS A 46 17.96 20.63 34.36
N GLY A 47 17.49 21.46 35.28
CA GLY A 47 18.28 22.26 36.22
C GLY A 47 18.69 21.64 37.57
N THR A 48 19.72 22.28 38.14
CA THR A 48 20.04 22.67 39.55
C THR A 48 19.40 21.90 40.73
N MET A 49 20.17 21.18 41.59
CA MET A 49 20.95 21.55 42.84
C MET A 49 20.14 21.23 44.13
N PRO A 50 20.67 20.99 45.38
CA PRO A 50 22.02 21.24 45.91
C PRO A 50 22.64 20.28 46.98
N ASP A 51 23.91 20.60 47.30
CA ASP A 51 24.70 20.53 48.56
C ASP A 51 24.95 19.25 49.38
N GLY A 52 26.26 18.98 49.62
CA GLY A 52 26.74 18.31 50.83
C GLY A 52 28.02 17.46 50.74
N GLY A 53 29.20 18.07 50.99
CA GLY A 53 30.28 17.47 51.83
C GLY A 53 31.24 16.39 51.27
N LYS A 54 32.45 16.84 50.88
CA LYS A 54 33.82 16.28 51.09
C LYS A 54 34.03 14.74 51.10
N LEU A 55 34.88 14.21 50.20
CA LEU A 55 36.31 13.88 50.44
C LEU A 55 36.91 12.98 49.31
N ILE A 56 37.84 13.53 48.53
CA ILE A 56 39.08 12.96 47.94
C ILE A 56 39.11 11.45 47.53
N PHE A 57 39.28 11.12 46.24
CA PHE A 57 40.49 10.47 45.65
C PHE A 57 40.27 9.98 44.19
N PHE A 58 41.35 10.01 43.40
CA PHE A 58 41.58 9.44 42.05
C PHE A 58 41.02 10.14 40.81
N LEU A 59 41.80 11.13 40.34
CA LEU A 59 41.95 11.47 38.92
C LEU A 59 42.56 10.26 38.18
N LEU A 60 41.72 9.34 37.71
CA LEU A 60 42.10 8.31 36.73
C LEU A 60 41.41 8.60 35.40
N ILE A 61 42.22 9.15 34.50
CA ILE A 61 42.25 8.94 33.06
C ILE A 61 41.26 7.89 32.57
N PHE A 62 40.09 8.33 32.11
CA PHE A 62 39.40 7.71 30.97
C PHE A 62 38.92 8.85 30.08
N GLY A 63 39.87 9.44 29.36
CA GLY A 63 39.53 10.10 28.10
C GLY A 63 38.84 9.04 27.26
N SER A 64 37.52 9.13 27.16
CA SER A 64 36.73 8.35 26.23
C SER A 64 37.24 8.75 24.85
N SER A 65 38.20 7.97 24.38
CA SER A 65 38.57 7.91 22.99
C SER A 65 37.26 7.57 22.29
N PHE A 66 36.58 8.59 21.78
CA PHE A 66 35.53 8.41 20.80
C PHE A 66 36.28 7.81 19.61
N GLN A 67 36.41 6.49 19.59
CA GLN A 67 36.93 5.77 18.45
C GLN A 67 35.91 6.03 17.35
N LYS A 68 36.13 7.13 16.62
CA LYS A 68 35.51 7.36 15.34
C LYS A 68 35.97 6.17 14.52
N GLY A 69 35.09 5.19 14.36
CA GLY A 69 35.36 4.02 13.54
C GLY A 69 35.92 4.48 12.19
N PRO A 70 36.84 3.71 11.59
CA PRO A 70 37.49 4.12 10.35
C PRO A 70 36.42 4.54 9.33
N ALA A 71 36.47 5.79 8.90
CA ALA A 71 35.57 6.29 7.89
C ALA A 71 35.82 5.48 6.61
N ALA A 72 34.76 4.91 6.03
CA ALA A 72 34.89 4.16 4.78
C ALA A 72 35.38 5.10 3.66
N LEU A 73 36.51 4.75 3.03
CA LEU A 73 37.17 5.57 2.00
C LEU A 73 36.35 5.69 0.71
N ILE A 74 35.53 4.67 0.42
CA ILE A 74 34.61 4.64 -0.71
C ILE A 74 33.19 4.57 -0.15
N GLN A 75 32.35 5.52 -0.56
CA GLN A 75 30.93 5.53 -0.27
C GLN A 75 30.17 4.69 -1.30
N THR A 76 29.45 3.70 -0.82
CA THR A 76 28.54 2.88 -1.63
C THR A 76 27.38 2.36 -0.77
N GLN A 77 26.30 1.90 -1.41
CA GLN A 77 25.24 1.16 -0.74
C GLN A 77 25.73 -0.25 -0.40
N GLN A 78 25.50 -0.72 0.83
CA GLN A 78 25.85 -2.10 1.20
C GLN A 78 24.95 -3.12 0.52
N THR A 79 23.66 -2.79 0.33
CA THR A 79 22.68 -3.67 -0.28
C THR A 79 21.73 -2.87 -1.16
N VAL A 80 21.45 -3.39 -2.35
CA VAL A 80 20.44 -2.87 -3.28
C VAL A 80 19.39 -3.93 -3.46
N LEU A 81 18.12 -3.55 -3.33
CA LEU A 81 16.98 -4.44 -3.57
C LEU A 81 16.36 -4.10 -4.92
N ALA A 82 16.12 -5.11 -5.75
CA ALA A 82 15.45 -4.94 -7.03
C ALA A 82 14.43 -6.05 -7.26
N ALA A 83 13.26 -5.70 -7.81
CA ALA A 83 12.28 -6.69 -8.21
C ALA A 83 12.73 -7.35 -9.53
N VAL A 84 12.35 -8.61 -9.74
CA VAL A 84 12.58 -9.30 -11.03
C VAL A 84 11.97 -8.48 -12.18
N GLY A 85 12.77 -8.23 -13.21
CA GLY A 85 12.40 -7.44 -14.39
C GLY A 85 12.51 -5.92 -14.21
N GLU A 86 12.93 -5.41 -13.05
CA GLU A 86 13.29 -4.01 -12.87
C GLU A 86 14.79 -3.78 -13.10
N ASP A 87 15.20 -2.51 -13.19
CA ASP A 87 16.61 -2.15 -13.28
C ASP A 87 17.21 -1.89 -11.89
N ALA A 88 18.45 -2.34 -11.66
CA ALA A 88 19.19 -2.13 -10.41
C ALA A 88 20.37 -1.17 -10.60
N PRO A 89 20.30 0.08 -10.07
CA PRO A 89 21.42 1.01 -10.10
C PRO A 89 22.42 0.72 -8.97
N LEU A 90 23.70 0.66 -9.29
CA LEU A 90 24.81 0.55 -8.35
C LEU A 90 25.74 1.75 -8.51
N SER A 91 26.25 2.30 -7.40
CA SER A 91 27.02 3.55 -7.39
C SER A 91 28.14 3.49 -6.36
N CYS A 92 29.35 3.90 -6.76
CA CYS A 92 30.47 4.12 -5.86
C CYS A 92 31.05 5.53 -6.02
N LEU A 93 31.40 6.14 -4.89
CA LEU A 93 32.05 7.44 -4.81
C LEU A 93 33.30 7.32 -3.93
N LEU A 94 34.47 7.66 -4.49
CA LEU A 94 35.70 7.80 -3.73
C LEU A 94 35.69 9.15 -3.01
N LEU A 95 35.75 9.11 -1.67
CA LEU A 95 35.59 10.32 -0.85
C LEU A 95 36.87 11.17 -0.78
N GLU A 96 38.03 10.55 -0.97
CA GLU A 96 39.32 11.24 -1.00
C GLU A 96 39.79 11.45 -2.43
N THR A 97 40.50 12.55 -2.65
CA THR A 97 41.19 12.76 -3.93
C THR A 97 42.42 11.88 -3.94
N LYS A 98 42.46 10.91 -4.86
CA LYS A 98 43.61 10.02 -5.13
C LYS A 98 43.93 10.08 -6.61
N ASP A 99 45.16 9.73 -6.96
CA ASP A 99 45.56 9.53 -8.35
C ASP A 99 45.02 8.18 -8.85
N VAL A 100 43.78 8.20 -9.35
CA VAL A 100 43.06 7.02 -9.85
C VAL A 100 43.38 6.84 -11.33
N GLN A 101 44.03 5.75 -11.68
CA GLN A 101 44.42 5.44 -13.05
C GLN A 101 43.28 4.75 -13.83
N GLN A 102 42.49 3.92 -13.14
CA GLN A 102 41.37 3.18 -13.75
C GLN A 102 40.33 2.79 -12.71
N VAL A 103 39.06 2.78 -13.09
CA VAL A 103 37.98 2.18 -12.30
C VAL A 103 37.54 0.87 -12.94
N THR A 104 37.40 -0.20 -12.15
CA THR A 104 36.96 -1.51 -12.63
C THR A 104 35.73 -1.97 -11.82
N TRP A 105 34.70 -2.44 -12.51
CA TRP A 105 33.58 -3.15 -11.91
C TRP A 105 33.76 -4.66 -12.01
N GLN A 106 33.44 -5.38 -10.94
CA GLN A 106 33.52 -6.83 -10.87
C GLN A 106 32.25 -7.43 -10.26
N LYS A 107 31.90 -8.65 -10.66
CA LYS A 107 30.89 -9.49 -10.00
C LYS A 107 31.58 -10.63 -9.28
N VAL A 108 31.20 -10.85 -8.02
CA VAL A 108 31.64 -12.01 -7.24
C VAL A 108 30.81 -13.22 -7.63
N LEU A 109 31.45 -14.29 -8.11
CA LEU A 109 30.85 -15.56 -8.51
C LEU A 109 31.55 -16.70 -7.77
N GLY A 110 30.95 -17.13 -6.65
CA GLY A 110 31.59 -18.08 -5.74
C GLY A 110 32.88 -17.50 -5.16
N ASN A 111 34.00 -18.19 -5.35
CA ASN A 111 35.32 -17.75 -4.90
C ASN A 111 36.10 -16.95 -5.96
N LYS A 112 35.46 -16.55 -7.06
CA LYS A 112 36.10 -15.83 -8.16
C LYS A 112 35.46 -14.47 -8.39
N GLU A 113 36.26 -13.49 -8.74
CA GLU A 113 35.81 -12.16 -9.19
C GLU A 113 35.90 -12.11 -10.72
N ARG A 114 34.80 -11.78 -11.40
CA ARG A 114 34.78 -11.57 -12.85
C ARG A 114 34.65 -10.10 -13.17
N ASN A 115 35.52 -9.61 -14.06
CA ASN A 115 35.45 -8.24 -14.55
C ASN A 115 34.16 -8.05 -15.37
N ILE A 116 33.40 -7.01 -15.04
CA ILE A 116 32.22 -6.55 -15.76
C ILE A 116 32.64 -5.55 -16.82
N GLY A 117 33.49 -4.60 -16.44
CA GLY A 117 33.92 -3.51 -17.30
C GLY A 117 34.84 -2.56 -16.56
N SER A 118 35.44 -1.63 -17.29
CA SER A 118 36.33 -0.62 -16.73
C SER A 118 36.17 0.73 -17.40
N TYR A 119 36.64 1.76 -16.71
CA TYR A 119 36.77 3.12 -17.22
C TYR A 119 38.16 3.67 -16.90
N SER A 120 38.80 4.27 -17.90
CA SER A 120 40.01 5.11 -17.74
C SER A 120 39.91 6.31 -18.67
N GLU A 121 40.66 7.37 -18.41
CA GLU A 121 40.67 8.54 -19.30
C GLU A 121 41.22 8.20 -20.70
N TYR A 122 42.18 7.28 -20.78
CA TYR A 122 42.82 6.91 -22.04
C TYR A 122 41.95 5.98 -22.90
N PHE A 123 41.36 4.93 -22.30
CA PHE A 123 40.57 3.94 -23.05
C PHE A 123 39.06 4.21 -23.05
N GLY A 124 38.59 5.16 -22.25
CA GLY A 124 37.17 5.38 -22.02
C GLY A 124 36.50 4.20 -21.33
N GLN A 125 35.19 4.05 -21.54
CA GLN A 125 34.38 2.97 -20.96
C GLN A 125 34.49 1.69 -21.79
N THR A 126 34.65 0.56 -21.11
CA THR A 126 34.64 -0.78 -21.71
C THR A 126 33.74 -1.70 -20.89
N VAL A 127 32.99 -2.57 -21.56
CA VAL A 127 32.15 -3.60 -20.92
C VAL A 127 32.49 -4.93 -21.55
N ASN A 128 32.76 -5.94 -20.72
CA ASN A 128 33.08 -7.28 -21.18
C ASN A 128 31.88 -7.90 -21.92
N PRO A 129 32.12 -8.71 -22.98
CA PRO A 129 31.04 -9.28 -23.80
C PRO A 129 29.96 -10.01 -22.98
N ASP A 130 30.37 -10.77 -21.96
CA ASP A 130 29.47 -11.52 -21.07
C ASP A 130 28.43 -10.65 -20.35
N PHE A 131 28.68 -9.34 -20.22
CA PHE A 131 27.84 -8.40 -19.48
C PHE A 131 27.25 -7.30 -20.36
N LYS A 132 27.59 -7.24 -21.65
CA LYS A 132 27.28 -6.11 -22.55
C LYS A 132 25.79 -5.83 -22.70
N ASP A 133 24.96 -6.87 -22.70
CA ASP A 133 23.51 -6.75 -22.82
C ASP A 133 22.82 -6.48 -21.48
N LYS A 134 23.52 -6.71 -20.36
CA LYS A 134 22.98 -6.63 -19.01
C LYS A 134 23.38 -5.38 -18.25
N VAL A 135 24.60 -4.87 -18.47
CA VAL A 135 25.18 -3.78 -17.68
C VAL A 135 25.48 -2.58 -18.56
N GLN A 136 25.10 -1.41 -18.07
CA GLN A 136 25.45 -0.12 -18.68
C GLN A 136 26.08 0.82 -17.66
N PHE A 137 27.13 1.53 -18.04
CA PHE A 137 27.61 2.69 -17.28
C PHE A 137 26.61 3.85 -17.37
N THR A 138 26.08 4.27 -16.22
CA THR A 138 25.29 5.51 -16.10
C THR A 138 26.17 6.68 -15.73
N GLU A 139 27.31 6.42 -15.09
CA GLU A 139 28.35 7.39 -14.79
C GLU A 139 29.72 6.71 -14.84
N ALA A 140 30.61 7.21 -15.69
CA ALA A 140 31.96 6.68 -15.87
C ALA A 140 32.95 7.79 -15.55
N GLY A 141 33.49 7.76 -14.33
CA GLY A 141 34.44 8.75 -13.82
C GLY A 141 35.42 8.13 -12.85
N LEU A 142 36.55 8.80 -12.67
CA LEU A 142 37.63 8.34 -11.78
C LEU A 142 37.34 8.58 -10.30
N GLN A 143 36.49 9.55 -9.97
CA GLN A 143 36.05 9.81 -8.59
C GLN A 143 34.70 9.18 -8.28
N LYS A 144 33.78 9.17 -9.25
CA LYS A 144 32.44 8.60 -9.12
C LYS A 144 32.15 7.69 -10.30
N THR A 145 31.62 6.50 -10.01
CA THR A 145 31.23 5.54 -11.02
C THR A 145 29.87 4.95 -10.68
N SER A 146 29.05 4.70 -11.68
CA SER A 146 27.74 4.08 -11.51
C SER A 146 27.40 3.22 -12.71
N ILE A 147 26.80 2.06 -12.42
CA ILE A 147 26.31 1.11 -13.40
C ILE A 147 24.83 0.82 -13.16
N LEU A 148 24.13 0.42 -14.23
CA LEU A 148 22.75 -0.04 -14.22
C LEU A 148 22.71 -1.47 -14.72
N ILE A 149 22.25 -2.39 -13.88
CA ILE A 149 21.95 -3.78 -14.28
C ILE A 149 20.50 -3.79 -14.76
N ARG A 150 20.30 -4.13 -16.03
CA ARG A 150 19.00 -4.10 -16.71
C ARG A 150 18.23 -5.40 -16.55
N ASP A 151 16.91 -5.27 -16.48
CA ASP A 151 15.96 -6.40 -16.49
C ASP A 151 16.42 -7.51 -15.54
N VAL A 152 16.53 -7.17 -14.25
CA VAL A 152 17.15 -8.00 -13.22
C VAL A 152 16.50 -9.37 -13.14
N THR A 153 17.34 -10.40 -13.07
CA THR A 153 16.94 -11.81 -12.92
C THR A 153 17.51 -12.38 -11.63
N GLU A 154 17.04 -13.56 -11.21
CA GLU A 154 17.55 -14.23 -10.02
C GLU A 154 19.07 -14.52 -10.11
N GLN A 155 19.59 -14.75 -11.33
CA GLN A 155 21.01 -14.99 -11.58
C GLN A 155 21.88 -13.73 -11.41
N ASP A 156 21.26 -12.56 -11.40
CA ASP A 156 21.92 -11.29 -11.18
C ASP A 156 22.18 -11.01 -9.69
N GLU A 157 21.51 -11.75 -8.78
CA GLU A 157 21.78 -11.70 -7.35
C GLU A 157 23.26 -12.01 -7.05
N GLY A 158 23.86 -11.22 -6.18
CA GLY A 158 25.27 -11.37 -5.80
C GLY A 158 25.90 -10.04 -5.41
N CYS A 159 27.18 -10.10 -5.04
CA CYS A 159 27.92 -8.90 -4.68
C CYS A 159 28.75 -8.40 -5.85
N TYR A 160 28.72 -7.08 -6.02
CA TYR A 160 29.38 -6.34 -7.08
C TYR A 160 30.43 -5.45 -6.42
N LEU A 161 31.63 -5.43 -6.98
CA LEU A 161 32.75 -4.67 -6.47
C LEU A 161 33.07 -3.54 -7.44
N CYS A 162 33.33 -2.35 -6.89
CA CYS A 162 33.93 -1.24 -7.60
C CYS A 162 35.37 -1.07 -7.09
N LEU A 163 36.32 -1.02 -8.01
CA LEU A 163 37.74 -0.94 -7.73
C LEU A 163 38.29 0.35 -8.33
N PHE A 164 38.80 1.24 -7.48
CA PHE A 164 39.55 2.42 -7.88
C PHE A 164 41.04 2.05 -7.86
N ASN A 165 41.62 1.83 -9.03
CA ASN A 165 43.04 1.48 -9.16
C ASN A 165 43.87 2.75 -9.06
N THR A 166 44.52 2.96 -7.92
CA THR A 166 45.29 4.17 -7.63
C THR A 166 46.78 3.93 -7.69
N PHE A 167 47.55 4.97 -8.01
CA PHE A 167 49.01 4.96 -7.92
C PHE A 167 49.47 5.93 -6.82
N PRO A 168 50.46 5.56 -5.98
CA PRO A 168 51.09 4.25 -5.83
C PRO A 168 50.34 3.30 -4.87
N ALA A 169 49.20 3.73 -4.30
CA ALA A 169 48.54 3.02 -3.20
C ALA A 169 47.82 1.72 -3.59
N GLY A 170 47.72 1.41 -4.89
CA GLY A 170 47.08 0.19 -5.39
C GLY A 170 45.55 0.31 -5.48
N ALA A 171 44.87 -0.83 -5.54
CA ALA A 171 43.42 -0.87 -5.75
C ALA A 171 42.64 -0.71 -4.44
N LEU A 172 41.79 0.31 -4.39
CA LEU A 172 40.80 0.52 -3.34
C LEU A 172 39.48 -0.09 -3.77
N LYS A 173 38.88 -0.95 -2.95
CA LYS A 173 37.65 -1.68 -3.30
C LYS A 173 36.51 -1.42 -2.32
N ALA A 174 35.29 -1.36 -2.85
CA ALA A 174 34.06 -1.43 -2.07
C ALA A 174 33.04 -2.32 -2.76
N GLY A 175 32.13 -2.88 -1.97
CA GLY A 175 31.17 -3.86 -2.43
C GLY A 175 29.72 -3.47 -2.15
N THR A 176 28.85 -3.80 -3.09
CA THR A 176 27.40 -3.68 -2.97
C THR A 176 26.77 -5.02 -3.32
N CYS A 177 25.91 -5.54 -2.44
CA CYS A 177 25.20 -6.78 -2.73
C CYS A 177 23.80 -6.49 -3.29
N LEU A 178 23.56 -6.94 -4.53
CA LEU A 178 22.25 -6.92 -5.14
C LEU A 178 21.44 -8.10 -4.60
N LYS A 179 20.26 -7.82 -4.06
CA LYS A 179 19.29 -8.80 -3.59
C LYS A 179 18.05 -8.70 -4.45
N VAL A 180 17.65 -9.83 -5.03
CA VAL A 180 16.55 -9.89 -5.98
C VAL A 180 15.33 -10.47 -5.29
N TYR A 181 14.17 -9.86 -5.53
CA TYR A 181 12.92 -10.36 -4.98
C TYR A 181 11.82 -10.39 -6.04
N GLU A 182 10.84 -11.25 -5.82
CA GLU A 182 9.63 -11.31 -6.61
C GLU A 182 8.46 -11.05 -5.67
N LEU A 183 7.57 -10.12 -6.03
CA LEU A 183 6.37 -9.84 -5.24
C LEU A 183 5.20 -9.55 -6.17
N HIS A 184 4.28 -10.50 -6.23
CA HIS A 184 2.99 -10.31 -6.87
C HIS A 184 2.05 -9.58 -5.91
N GLY A 185 1.28 -8.64 -6.46
CA GLY A 185 0.43 -7.75 -5.68
C GLY A 185 -0.59 -8.49 -4.79
N PRO A 186 -1.06 -7.82 -3.72
CA PRO A 186 -2.03 -8.41 -2.80
C PRO A 186 -3.35 -8.70 -3.53
N VAL A 187 -3.87 -9.90 -3.27
CA VAL A 187 -5.18 -10.36 -3.71
C VAL A 187 -6.07 -10.44 -2.48
N LEU A 188 -7.11 -9.62 -2.43
CA LEU A 188 -8.07 -9.61 -1.34
C LEU A 188 -9.37 -10.27 -1.81
N ASN A 189 -9.79 -11.36 -1.16
CA ASN A 189 -11.11 -11.93 -1.37
C ASN A 189 -12.01 -11.65 -0.17
N VAL A 190 -13.25 -11.28 -0.44
CA VAL A 190 -14.28 -11.01 0.57
C VAL A 190 -15.47 -11.89 0.27
N CYS A 191 -15.79 -12.82 1.16
CA CYS A 191 -16.92 -13.72 1.06
C CYS A 191 -17.92 -13.41 2.17
N ARG A 192 -19.20 -13.23 1.83
CA ARG A 192 -20.24 -13.16 2.88
C ARG A 192 -20.50 -14.54 3.43
N SER A 193 -20.40 -14.67 4.75
CA SER A 193 -20.80 -15.88 5.47
C SER A 193 -22.14 -15.64 6.16
N SER A 194 -23.05 -16.61 6.03
CA SER A 194 -24.32 -16.63 6.75
C SER A 194 -24.18 -17.30 8.12
N SER A 195 -23.15 -18.12 8.34
CA SER A 195 -22.91 -18.83 9.60
C SER A 195 -21.41 -19.09 9.79
N PRO A 196 -20.75 -18.41 10.74
CA PRO A 196 -21.23 -17.26 11.51
C PRO A 196 -21.54 -16.05 10.61
N ALA A 197 -22.56 -15.26 10.97
CA ALA A 197 -22.96 -14.07 10.22
C ALA A 197 -21.82 -13.04 10.20
N GLY A 198 -21.28 -12.77 9.02
CA GLY A 198 -20.11 -11.92 8.87
C GLY A 198 -19.55 -11.90 7.45
N SER A 199 -18.36 -11.33 7.31
CA SER A 199 -17.60 -11.38 6.05
C SER A 199 -16.25 -12.06 6.32
N ASP A 200 -16.02 -13.19 5.67
CA ASP A 200 -14.70 -13.82 5.64
C ASP A 200 -13.82 -13.07 4.63
N VAL A 201 -12.71 -12.54 5.12
CA VAL A 201 -11.77 -11.75 4.35
C VAL A 201 -10.44 -12.47 4.31
N SER A 202 -10.00 -12.81 3.11
CA SER A 202 -8.68 -13.40 2.88
C SER A 202 -7.81 -12.46 2.08
N CYS A 203 -6.62 -12.14 2.59
CA CYS A 203 -5.59 -11.51 1.78
C CYS A 203 -4.48 -12.50 1.47
N SER A 204 -4.12 -12.58 0.20
CA SER A 204 -3.08 -13.47 -0.30
C SER A 204 -2.05 -12.70 -1.12
N ALA A 205 -0.77 -13.03 -0.94
CA ALA A 205 0.32 -12.52 -1.76
C ALA A 205 1.28 -13.66 -2.08
N THR A 206 1.88 -13.60 -3.26
CA THR A 206 2.89 -14.58 -3.70
C THR A 206 4.19 -13.86 -3.95
N GLY A 207 5.29 -14.38 -3.39
CA GLY A 207 6.58 -13.77 -3.58
C GLY A 207 7.74 -14.71 -3.28
N ARG A 208 8.94 -14.21 -3.58
CA ARG A 208 10.21 -14.85 -3.26
C ARG A 208 11.17 -13.77 -2.73
N PRO A 209 11.69 -13.88 -1.50
CA PRO A 209 11.33 -14.85 -0.46
C PRO A 209 9.87 -14.69 0.01
N ALA A 210 9.44 -15.53 0.96
CA ALA A 210 8.07 -15.52 1.46
C ALA A 210 7.64 -14.10 1.93
N PRO A 211 6.53 -13.55 1.38
CA PRO A 211 6.09 -12.21 1.73
C PRO A 211 5.49 -12.15 3.14
N THR A 212 5.63 -11.00 3.77
CA THR A 212 4.85 -10.64 4.95
C THR A 212 3.50 -10.11 4.50
N VAL A 213 2.42 -10.65 5.05
CA VAL A 213 1.04 -10.23 4.77
C VAL A 213 0.44 -9.69 6.05
N THR A 214 -0.01 -8.44 6.01
CA THR A 214 -0.63 -7.75 7.13
C THR A 214 -2.04 -7.35 6.74
N LEU A 215 -3.03 -7.93 7.41
CA LEU A 215 -4.44 -7.61 7.24
C LEU A 215 -4.89 -6.69 8.40
N THR A 216 -5.41 -5.51 8.08
CA THR A 216 -5.86 -4.51 9.05
C THR A 216 -7.36 -4.22 8.88
N ALA A 217 -8.08 -4.12 10.00
CA ALA A 217 -9.46 -3.62 10.01
C ALA A 217 -9.64 -2.67 11.22
N PRO A 218 -9.28 -1.38 11.08
CA PRO A 218 -9.11 -0.46 12.22
C PRO A 218 -10.39 -0.19 13.03
N GLN A 219 -11.57 -0.40 12.44
CA GLN A 219 -12.86 -0.16 13.09
C GLN A 219 -13.37 -1.37 13.91
N GLN A 220 -12.67 -2.51 13.88
CA GLN A 220 -12.99 -3.68 14.67
C GLN A 220 -11.82 -3.97 15.61
N ASN A 221 -12.10 -4.16 16.91
CA ASN A 221 -11.11 -4.63 17.87
C ASN A 221 -10.88 -6.11 17.59
N LEU A 222 -10.09 -6.41 16.56
CA LEU A 222 -9.77 -7.76 16.10
C LEU A 222 -9.08 -8.49 17.27
N SER A 223 -9.84 -9.23 18.06
CA SER A 223 -9.27 -10.09 19.09
C SER A 223 -8.45 -11.20 18.40
N LEU A 224 -7.31 -11.52 19.02
CA LEU A 224 -6.23 -12.40 18.55
C LEU A 224 -6.64 -13.88 18.30
N SER A 225 -7.91 -14.22 18.11
CA SER A 225 -8.38 -15.62 18.03
C SER A 225 -8.73 -16.12 16.63
N LEU A 226 -8.80 -15.25 15.60
CA LEU A 226 -9.27 -15.66 14.26
C LEU A 226 -8.42 -15.18 13.08
N TYR A 227 -7.15 -14.87 13.30
CA TYR A 227 -6.19 -14.71 12.20
C TYR A 227 -5.62 -16.10 11.87
N ASN A 228 -6.00 -16.68 10.73
CA ASN A 228 -5.32 -17.86 10.24
C ASN A 228 -4.37 -17.44 9.13
N THR A 229 -3.07 -17.71 9.30
CA THR A 229 -2.06 -17.45 8.27
C THR A 229 -1.51 -18.77 7.77
N THR A 230 -1.84 -19.09 6.52
CA THR A 230 -1.33 -20.28 5.83
C THR A 230 -0.22 -19.90 4.88
N ARG A 231 0.74 -20.82 4.68
CA ARG A 231 1.86 -20.65 3.76
C ARG A 231 1.96 -21.87 2.87
N VAL A 232 2.01 -21.63 1.56
CA VAL A 232 2.11 -22.68 0.55
C VAL A 232 3.33 -22.40 -0.32
N SER A 233 4.24 -23.36 -0.38
CA SER A 233 5.37 -23.32 -1.30
C SER A 233 4.93 -23.83 -2.66
N ASN A 234 5.15 -23.03 -3.70
CA ASN A 234 4.80 -23.38 -5.08
C ASN A 234 5.94 -24.13 -5.77
N SER A 235 5.61 -24.90 -6.80
CA SER A 235 6.60 -25.65 -7.61
C SER A 235 7.62 -24.75 -8.32
N ASN A 236 7.25 -23.50 -8.62
CA ASN A 236 8.17 -22.53 -9.20
C ASN A 236 9.19 -21.98 -8.17
N GLY A 237 9.07 -22.30 -6.88
CA GLY A 237 9.96 -21.84 -5.80
C GLY A 237 9.51 -20.53 -5.12
N THR A 238 8.38 -19.95 -5.52
CA THR A 238 7.74 -18.85 -4.80
C THR A 238 6.93 -19.36 -3.61
N VAL A 239 6.63 -18.50 -2.64
CA VAL A 239 5.76 -18.83 -1.49
C VAL A 239 4.54 -17.92 -1.53
N THR A 240 3.36 -18.54 -1.45
CA THR A 240 2.09 -17.84 -1.29
C THR A 240 1.72 -17.82 0.18
N VAL A 241 1.53 -16.63 0.74
CA VAL A 241 1.08 -16.41 2.11
C VAL A 241 -0.35 -15.89 2.06
N THR A 242 -1.24 -16.51 2.82
CA THR A 242 -2.65 -16.11 2.89
C THR A 242 -3.04 -15.90 4.34
N THR A 243 -3.52 -14.72 4.66
CA THR A 243 -4.06 -14.36 5.97
C THR A 243 -5.56 -14.15 5.87
N THR A 244 -6.32 -14.91 6.66
CA THR A 244 -7.78 -14.81 6.71
C THR A 244 -8.25 -14.24 8.04
N ALA A 245 -9.32 -13.45 8.02
CA ALA A 245 -10.01 -12.96 9.19
C ALA A 245 -11.52 -12.88 8.93
N LEU A 246 -12.30 -13.19 9.97
CA LEU A 246 -13.75 -13.00 9.94
C LEU A 246 -14.08 -11.61 10.50
N LEU A 247 -14.81 -10.82 9.74
CA LEU A 247 -15.34 -9.55 10.15
C LEU A 247 -16.78 -9.70 10.65
N SER A 248 -17.11 -8.98 11.72
CA SER A 248 -18.47 -8.93 12.25
C SER A 248 -19.42 -8.23 11.26
N ALA A 249 -20.68 -8.67 11.21
CA ALA A 249 -21.72 -8.13 10.32
C ALA A 249 -22.30 -6.77 10.79
N SER A 250 -21.61 -5.99 11.61
CA SER A 250 -22.19 -4.81 12.26
C SER A 250 -22.30 -3.60 11.33
N SER A 251 -21.17 -3.13 10.79
CA SER A 251 -21.13 -1.90 9.99
C SER A 251 -20.13 -2.00 8.84
N SER A 252 -20.21 -1.04 7.91
CA SER A 252 -19.22 -0.94 6.84
C SER A 252 -17.82 -0.81 7.44
N THR A 253 -16.93 -1.73 7.12
CA THR A 253 -15.59 -1.81 7.70
C THR A 253 -14.56 -1.59 6.60
N GLN A 254 -13.61 -0.69 6.84
CA GLN A 254 -12.44 -0.59 5.97
C GLN A 254 -11.46 -1.72 6.28
N VAL A 255 -11.06 -2.43 5.24
CA VAL A 255 -10.06 -3.50 5.27
C VAL A 255 -8.85 -3.04 4.50
N GLY A 256 -7.69 -3.09 5.14
CA GLY A 256 -6.41 -2.92 4.48
C GLY A 256 -5.66 -4.24 4.38
N CYS A 257 -5.09 -4.52 3.23
CA CYS A 257 -4.07 -5.53 3.09
C CYS A 257 -2.76 -4.89 2.62
N SER A 258 -1.72 -5.02 3.43
CA SER A 258 -0.37 -4.57 3.14
C SER A 258 0.54 -5.79 3.01
N VAL A 259 1.29 -5.87 1.90
CA VAL A 259 2.20 -6.98 1.63
C VAL A 259 3.59 -6.47 1.31
N SER A 260 4.61 -7.07 1.90
CA SER A 260 6.01 -6.66 1.72
C SER A 260 6.94 -7.86 1.67
N VAL A 261 8.11 -7.66 1.08
CA VAL A 261 9.19 -8.65 1.00
C VAL A 261 10.49 -7.95 1.36
N LEU A 262 11.25 -8.51 2.31
CA LEU A 262 12.49 -7.91 2.81
C LEU A 262 12.26 -6.45 3.26
N SER A 263 13.21 -5.56 2.98
CA SER A 263 13.10 -4.12 3.22
C SER A 263 12.51 -3.35 2.03
N ALA A 264 11.86 -4.03 1.08
CA ALA A 264 11.22 -3.37 -0.05
C ALA A 264 9.96 -2.60 0.40
N ALA A 265 9.57 -1.59 -0.38
CA ALA A 265 8.38 -0.80 -0.10
C ALA A 265 7.11 -1.69 -0.14
N PRO A 266 6.19 -1.58 0.84
CA PRO A 266 4.99 -2.39 0.89
C PRO A 266 4.02 -2.04 -0.26
N ARG A 267 3.30 -3.05 -0.76
CA ARG A 267 2.16 -2.88 -1.67
C ARG A 267 0.87 -2.97 -0.86
N GLU A 268 0.01 -1.97 -0.97
CA GLU A 268 -1.21 -1.87 -0.17
C GLU A 268 -2.47 -1.87 -1.02
N LEU A 269 -3.51 -2.54 -0.51
CA LEU A 269 -4.85 -2.56 -1.07
C LEU A 269 -5.86 -2.26 0.04
N LEU A 270 -6.58 -1.15 -0.09
CA LEU A 270 -7.64 -0.75 0.82
C LEU A 270 -9.00 -0.96 0.17
N LEU A 271 -9.94 -1.55 0.89
CA LEU A 271 -11.31 -1.77 0.44
C LEU A 271 -12.29 -1.51 1.58
N THR A 272 -13.41 -0.85 1.29
CA THR A 272 -14.53 -0.76 2.23
C THR A 272 -15.49 -1.90 1.96
N VAL A 273 -15.64 -2.80 2.93
CA VAL A 273 -16.66 -3.86 2.90
C VAL A 273 -17.95 -3.25 3.43
N PRO A 274 -19.01 -3.12 2.61
CA PRO A 274 -20.29 -2.61 3.11
C PRO A 274 -20.87 -3.58 4.13
N GLY A 275 -21.48 -3.04 5.19
CA GLY A 275 -22.24 -3.83 6.16
C GLY A 275 -23.40 -4.59 5.47
N PRO A 276 -24.09 -5.49 6.18
CA PRO A 276 -25.34 -6.01 5.66
C PRO A 276 -26.22 -4.81 5.32
N SER A 277 -26.55 -4.64 4.04
CA SER A 277 -27.76 -3.92 3.73
C SER A 277 -28.83 -4.70 4.46
N GLU A 278 -29.51 -4.08 5.43
CA GLU A 278 -30.93 -4.33 5.49
C GLU A 278 -31.38 -4.14 4.04
N ARG A 279 -31.61 -5.25 3.34
CA ARG A 279 -32.79 -5.24 2.51
C ARG A 279 -33.83 -4.87 3.53
N SER A 280 -34.27 -3.63 3.49
CA SER A 280 -35.67 -3.37 3.66
C SER A 280 -36.36 -4.31 2.66
N ASP A 281 -36.53 -5.57 3.05
CA ASP A 281 -37.80 -6.24 2.94
C ASP A 281 -38.78 -5.47 3.86
N HIS A 282 -38.90 -4.15 3.63
CA HIS A 282 -40.21 -3.66 3.30
C HIS A 282 -40.45 -4.15 1.87
N GLY A 283 -40.77 -5.44 1.76
CA GLY A 283 -42.04 -5.75 1.14
C GLY A 283 -43.05 -4.87 1.85
N LEU A 284 -43.21 -3.65 1.34
CA LEU A 284 -44.48 -2.97 1.47
C LEU A 284 -45.42 -3.95 0.78
N ASP A 285 -46.06 -4.79 1.59
CA ASP A 285 -47.49 -4.97 1.41
C ASP A 285 -48.02 -3.57 1.10
N GLU A 286 -48.26 -3.30 -0.19
CA GLU A 286 -49.16 -2.24 -0.61
C GLU A 286 -50.56 -2.64 -0.14
N ARG A 287 -50.78 -2.60 1.17
CA ARG A 287 -52.04 -2.14 1.73
C ARG A 287 -51.86 -0.67 2.07
N SER A 288 -51.67 0.10 0.99
CA SER A 288 -51.85 1.55 1.02
C SER A 288 -53.29 1.81 1.46
N GLY A 289 -53.43 2.42 2.63
CA GLY A 289 -54.71 2.65 3.28
C GLY A 289 -55.68 3.45 2.41
N SER A 290 -56.89 2.92 2.25
CA SER A 290 -58.07 3.69 1.82
C SER A 290 -58.79 4.35 3.01
N SER A 291 -58.10 4.69 4.11
CA SER A 291 -58.74 5.36 5.26
C SER A 291 -59.07 6.84 4.99
N GLY A 292 -58.54 7.43 3.90
CA GLY A 292 -58.86 8.81 3.49
C GLY A 292 -60.01 8.94 2.49
N ARG A 293 -60.32 7.87 1.73
CA ARG A 293 -61.38 7.88 0.69
C ARG A 293 -62.73 7.50 1.28
N ASP A 294 -62.74 6.59 2.26
CA ASP A 294 -63.96 6.18 2.96
C ASP A 294 -64.54 7.30 3.84
N ARG A 295 -63.71 8.10 4.51
CA ARG A 295 -64.21 9.21 5.32
C ARG A 295 -64.83 10.33 4.47
N ARG A 296 -64.31 10.58 3.27
CA ARG A 296 -64.90 11.55 2.33
C ARG A 296 -66.19 11.02 1.70
N ALA A 297 -66.24 9.73 1.35
CA ALA A 297 -67.45 9.08 0.85
C ALA A 297 -68.56 9.04 1.91
N LEU A 298 -68.23 8.81 3.18
CA LEU A 298 -69.18 8.78 4.28
C LEU A 298 -69.75 10.18 4.59
N ILE A 299 -68.93 11.23 4.52
CA ILE A 299 -69.40 12.62 4.65
C ILE A 299 -70.31 13.02 3.48
N ILE A 300 -69.95 12.65 2.23
CA ILE A 300 -70.80 12.93 1.06
C ILE A 300 -72.12 12.17 1.14
N SER A 301 -72.11 10.90 1.56
CA SER A 301 -73.31 10.08 1.75
C SER A 301 -74.26 10.70 2.79
N VAL A 302 -73.72 11.15 3.93
CA VAL A 302 -74.51 11.80 4.98
C VAL A 302 -75.10 13.13 4.50
N MET A 303 -74.33 13.94 3.75
CA MET A 303 -74.84 15.20 3.19
C MET A 303 -75.95 14.98 2.16
N VAL A 304 -75.82 13.99 1.27
CA VAL A 304 -76.84 13.64 0.28
C VAL A 304 -78.11 13.13 0.97
N PHE A 305 -77.98 12.35 2.05
CA PHE A 305 -79.12 11.88 2.83
C PHE A 305 -79.89 13.03 3.49
N PHE A 306 -79.20 14.00 4.10
CA PHE A 306 -79.85 15.17 4.70
C PHE A 306 -80.49 16.10 3.65
N ILE A 307 -79.86 16.27 2.48
CA ILE A 307 -80.47 17.01 1.36
C ILE A 307 -81.74 16.30 0.86
N GLY A 308 -81.71 14.97 0.75
CA GLY A 308 -82.88 14.16 0.39
C GLY A 308 -84.05 14.30 1.39
N ILE A 309 -83.75 14.30 2.68
CA ILE A 309 -84.76 14.56 3.73
C ILE A 309 -85.32 15.98 3.61
N GLY A 310 -84.47 16.99 3.38
CA GLY A 310 -84.91 18.37 3.16
C GLY A 310 -85.87 18.50 1.97
N ILE A 311 -85.54 17.89 0.83
CA ILE A 311 -86.40 17.88 -0.36
C ILE A 311 -87.71 17.13 -0.08
N PHE A 312 -87.67 16.01 0.64
CA PHE A 312 -88.88 15.26 1.01
C PHE A 312 -89.80 16.07 1.93
N ILE A 313 -89.24 16.79 2.91
CA ILE A 313 -90.01 17.68 3.79
C ILE A 313 -90.60 18.84 2.98
N LEU A 314 -89.84 19.46 2.07
CA LEU A 314 -90.32 20.52 1.18
C LEU A 314 -91.43 20.04 0.23
N LYS A 315 -91.31 18.81 -0.29
CA LYS A 315 -92.35 18.20 -1.13
C LYS A 315 -93.60 17.87 -0.31
N LYS A 316 -93.44 17.45 0.95
CA LYS A 316 -94.55 17.17 1.88
C LYS A 316 -95.24 18.45 2.37
N THR A 317 -94.51 19.55 2.56
CA THR A 317 -95.12 20.85 2.86
C THR A 317 -95.79 21.45 1.63
N SER A 318 -95.23 21.25 0.42
CA SER A 318 -95.89 21.64 -0.84
C SER A 318 -97.17 20.84 -1.11
N GLN A 319 -97.20 19.53 -0.83
CA GLN A 319 -98.42 18.74 -0.91
C GLN A 319 -99.47 19.12 0.13
N LYS A 320 -99.05 19.45 1.36
CA LYS A 320 -99.96 19.98 2.39
C LYS A 320 -100.48 21.38 2.06
N ALA A 321 -99.70 22.21 1.37
CA ALA A 321 -100.15 23.52 0.87
C ALA A 321 -101.09 23.39 -0.34
N GLY A 322 -100.92 22.36 -1.19
CA GLY A 322 -101.81 22.07 -2.31
C GLY A 322 -103.16 21.44 -1.93
N GLN A 323 -103.29 20.88 -0.73
CA GLN A 323 -104.54 20.26 -0.24
C GLN A 323 -105.44 21.23 0.56
N ILE A 324 -105.03 22.50 0.71
CA ILE A 324 -105.86 23.58 1.29
C ILE A 324 -106.56 24.42 0.19
N ILE A 325 -106.26 24.20 -1.09
CA ILE A 325 -106.86 24.94 -2.23
C ILE A 325 -107.89 24.08 -3.00
N SER A 326 -108.36 22.96 -2.44
CA SER A 326 -109.42 22.15 -3.05
C SER A 326 -110.41 21.59 -2.01
N VAL A 327 -110.96 22.47 -1.17
CA VAL A 327 -112.33 22.36 -0.65
C VAL A 327 -112.85 23.78 -0.55
N GLY A 328 -113.60 24.20 -1.57
CA GLY A 328 -114.63 25.22 -1.41
C GLY A 328 -115.86 24.60 -0.75
#